data_AF-A0A919GID0-F1
#
_entry.id   AF-A0A919GID0-F1
#
_cell.length_a   1.000
_cell.length_b   1.000
_cell.length_c   1.000
_cell.angle_alpha   90.00
_cell.angle_beta   90.00
_cell.angle_gamma   90.00
#
_symmetry.space_group_name_H-M   'P 1'
#
loop_
_entity.id
_entity.type
_entity.pdbx_description
1 polymer ?
#
loop_
_entity_poly.entity_id
_entity_poly.type
_entity_poly.pdbx_seq_one_letter_code
_entity_poly.pdbx_strand_id
1 'polypeptide(L)'
;MKIVILAATGGIGRELLDQAFAAGHEVTAVVRRPDRLSRPVRAVRADLADADPAVLESAVAGADAVLSGLGARSSAEAGVAWRGTRAVSSAMTATGVRRIVVVSAAPIGTVASPGRPNPPRRDPGDGFLMGRLATPLVRAALRKHYADLARMEDVLRAGGLDWTVVRPPRLTDKPLTADYRTAYDRNIRGGAFASRADVAHLMLRVLGEPESVGHTVGIAN
;
A
#
# COMPACT_ATOMS: atom_id res chain seq x y z
N MET A 1 1.67 -17.88 8.15
CA MET A 1 1.39 -17.61 6.71
C MET A 1 2.69 -17.35 5.98
N LYS A 2 2.75 -17.71 4.70
CA LYS A 2 3.80 -17.32 3.75
C LYS A 2 3.42 -15.99 3.13
N ILE A 3 4.19 -14.96 3.40
CA ILE A 3 3.86 -13.59 3.00
C ILE A 3 4.99 -13.01 2.15
N VAL A 4 4.61 -12.36 1.06
CA VAL A 4 5.53 -11.58 0.24
C VAL A 4 5.39 -10.10 0.58
N ILE A 5 6.51 -9.45 0.92
CA ILE A 5 6.54 -8.01 1.20
C ILE A 5 7.29 -7.29 0.08
N LEU A 6 6.57 -6.45 -0.65
CA LEU A 6 7.15 -5.57 -1.66
C LEU A 6 7.70 -4.30 -1.00
N ALA A 7 8.84 -3.82 -1.50
CA ALA A 7 9.47 -2.60 -0.99
C ALA A 7 9.76 -2.64 0.52
N ALA A 8 10.19 -3.80 1.04
CA ALA A 8 10.51 -4.02 2.46
C ALA A 8 11.60 -3.08 3.03
N THR A 9 12.37 -2.39 2.17
CA THR A 9 13.33 -1.35 2.58
C THR A 9 12.72 0.05 2.75
N GLY A 10 11.41 0.20 2.49
CA GLY A 10 10.66 1.45 2.67
C GLY A 10 10.28 1.71 4.13
N GLY A 11 9.69 2.87 4.42
CA GLY A 11 9.27 3.21 5.79
C GLY A 11 8.27 2.20 6.36
N ILE A 12 7.15 1.99 5.69
CA ILE A 12 6.14 0.98 6.10
C ILE A 12 6.65 -0.44 5.83
N GLY A 13 7.43 -0.64 4.77
CA GLY A 13 7.99 -1.96 4.44
C GLY A 13 8.90 -2.54 5.52
N ARG A 14 9.68 -1.71 6.21
CA ARG A 14 10.51 -2.13 7.35
C ARG A 14 9.66 -2.57 8.53
N GLU A 15 8.65 -1.77 8.88
CA GLU A 15 7.68 -2.10 9.93
C GLU A 15 6.95 -3.41 9.62
N LEU A 16 6.50 -3.59 8.39
CA LEU A 16 5.87 -4.85 7.94
C LEU A 16 6.82 -6.03 8.09
N LEU A 17 8.09 -5.89 7.70
CA LEU A 17 9.07 -6.96 7.80
C LEU A 17 9.30 -7.37 9.25
N ASP A 18 9.53 -6.40 10.13
CA ASP A 18 9.83 -6.66 11.54
C ASP A 18 8.60 -7.24 12.26
N GLN A 19 7.40 -6.69 12.03
CA GLN A 19 6.16 -7.16 12.64
C GLN A 19 5.72 -8.53 12.11
N ALA A 20 5.85 -8.78 10.79
CA ALA A 20 5.51 -10.07 10.21
C ALA A 20 6.42 -11.19 10.74
N PHE A 21 7.72 -10.89 10.88
CA PHE A 21 8.67 -11.81 11.48
C PHE A 21 8.33 -12.10 12.95
N ALA A 22 8.03 -11.06 13.73
CA ALA A 22 7.66 -11.20 15.14
C ALA A 22 6.36 -12.03 15.33
N ALA A 23 5.42 -11.93 14.40
CA ALA A 23 4.20 -12.73 14.38
C ALA A 23 4.38 -14.16 13.83
N GLY A 24 5.61 -14.58 13.52
CA GLY A 24 5.93 -15.95 13.08
C GLY A 24 5.54 -16.26 11.63
N HIS A 25 5.37 -15.23 10.79
CA HIS A 25 5.14 -15.43 9.35
C HIS A 25 6.44 -15.82 8.64
N GLU A 26 6.32 -16.66 7.61
CA GLU A 26 7.41 -16.93 6.68
C GLU A 26 7.45 -15.83 5.64
N VAL A 27 8.50 -15.01 5.63
CA VAL A 27 8.56 -13.78 4.83
C VAL A 27 9.51 -13.92 3.64
N THR A 28 9.02 -13.56 2.46
CA THR A 28 9.85 -13.27 1.28
C THR A 28 9.82 -11.77 0.98
N ALA A 29 10.98 -11.12 0.99
CA ALA A 29 11.10 -9.70 0.69
C ALA A 29 11.50 -9.47 -0.78
N VAL A 30 10.72 -8.69 -1.52
CA VAL A 30 11.05 -8.28 -2.91
C VAL A 30 11.59 -6.85 -2.88
N VAL A 31 12.89 -6.71 -3.13
CA VAL A 31 13.61 -5.43 -2.96
C VAL A 31 14.70 -5.24 -4.00
N ARG A 32 15.04 -3.98 -4.31
CA ARG A 32 16.14 -3.67 -5.23
C ARG A 32 17.53 -3.92 -4.63
N ARG A 33 17.63 -3.76 -3.31
CA ARG A 33 18.87 -3.79 -2.52
C ARG A 33 18.68 -4.66 -1.26
N PRO A 34 18.90 -5.98 -1.36
CA PRO A 34 18.75 -6.91 -0.23
C PRO A 34 19.65 -6.58 0.96
N ASP A 35 20.80 -5.97 0.73
CA ASP A 35 21.75 -5.48 1.74
C ASP A 35 21.16 -4.45 2.72
N ARG A 36 20.00 -3.85 2.39
CA ARG A 36 19.32 -2.85 3.22
C ARG A 36 18.17 -3.40 4.06
N LEU A 37 17.94 -4.71 4.05
CA LEU A 37 16.94 -5.35 4.89
C LEU A 37 17.37 -5.27 6.37
N SER A 38 16.42 -5.03 7.28
CA SER A 38 16.69 -4.96 8.72
C SER A 38 17.02 -6.33 9.32
N ARG A 39 16.67 -7.42 8.62
CA ARG A 39 16.75 -8.80 9.11
C ARG A 39 17.05 -9.79 7.98
N PRO A 40 17.65 -10.95 8.30
CA PRO A 40 17.86 -12.01 7.32
C PRO A 40 16.53 -12.73 7.04
N VAL A 41 15.97 -12.48 5.86
CA VAL A 41 14.81 -13.19 5.31
C VAL A 41 15.11 -13.64 3.88
N ARG A 42 14.28 -14.52 3.31
CA ARG A 42 14.37 -14.84 1.88
C ARG A 42 14.19 -13.54 1.09
N ALA A 43 15.18 -13.15 0.30
CA ALA A 43 15.15 -11.91 -0.47
C ALA A 43 15.19 -12.22 -1.97
N VAL A 44 14.25 -11.64 -2.72
CA VAL A 44 14.25 -11.66 -4.19
C VAL A 44 14.60 -10.27 -4.68
N ARG A 45 15.67 -10.19 -5.48
CA ARG A 45 16.13 -8.91 -6.03
C ARG A 45 15.32 -8.56 -7.28
N ALA A 46 14.52 -7.50 -7.21
CA ALA A 46 13.78 -6.98 -8.36
C ALA A 46 13.54 -5.47 -8.26
N ASP A 47 13.52 -4.79 -9.41
CA ASP A 47 12.96 -3.44 -9.54
C ASP A 47 11.51 -3.56 -10.03
N LEU A 48 10.53 -3.29 -9.17
CA LEU A 48 9.12 -3.43 -9.49
C LEU A 48 8.65 -2.52 -10.65
N ALA A 49 9.42 -1.51 -11.04
CA ALA A 49 9.12 -0.71 -12.22
C ALA A 49 9.40 -1.45 -13.54
N ASP A 50 10.30 -2.44 -13.52
CA ASP A 50 10.87 -3.11 -14.70
C ASP A 50 11.30 -4.56 -14.39
N ALA A 51 10.50 -5.26 -13.57
CA ALA A 51 10.85 -6.59 -13.11
C ALA A 51 10.52 -7.63 -14.19
N ASP A 52 11.40 -8.62 -14.33
CA ASP A 52 11.14 -9.83 -15.10
C ASP A 52 9.93 -10.57 -14.48
N PRO A 53 8.88 -10.87 -15.28
CA PRO A 53 7.73 -11.65 -14.83
C PRO A 53 8.10 -12.94 -14.11
N ALA A 54 9.07 -13.70 -14.62
CA ALA A 54 9.46 -14.99 -14.05
C ALA A 54 10.06 -14.82 -12.63
N VAL A 55 10.78 -13.72 -12.39
CA VAL A 55 11.32 -13.39 -11.08
C VAL A 55 10.20 -13.06 -10.09
N LEU A 56 9.17 -12.32 -10.53
CA LEU A 56 8.02 -12.01 -9.68
C LEU A 56 7.17 -13.25 -9.41
N GLU A 57 6.92 -14.09 -10.42
CA GLU A 57 6.21 -15.36 -10.28
C GLU A 57 6.90 -16.28 -9.28
N SER A 58 8.22 -16.44 -9.38
CA SER A 58 9.01 -17.20 -8.41
C SER A 58 8.95 -16.63 -6.99
N ALA A 59 8.85 -15.31 -6.85
CA ALA A 59 8.73 -14.64 -5.55
C ALA A 59 7.36 -14.86 -4.90
N VAL A 60 6.28 -14.89 -5.69
CA VAL A 60 4.91 -15.02 -5.19
C VAL A 60 4.40 -16.44 -5.12
N ALA A 61 4.99 -17.38 -5.87
CA ALA A 61 4.52 -18.77 -5.92
C ALA A 61 4.40 -19.40 -4.53
N GLY A 62 3.21 -19.90 -4.21
CA GLY A 62 2.90 -20.55 -2.93
C GLY A 62 2.78 -19.61 -1.73
N ALA A 63 2.74 -18.30 -1.95
CA ALA A 63 2.43 -17.33 -0.90
C ALA A 63 0.92 -17.31 -0.59
N ASP A 64 0.59 -17.06 0.68
CA ASP A 64 -0.79 -16.85 1.11
C ASP A 64 -1.27 -15.42 0.79
N ALA A 65 -0.36 -14.43 0.83
CA ALA A 65 -0.67 -13.04 0.58
C ALA A 65 0.54 -12.21 0.15
N VAL A 66 0.25 -11.08 -0.53
CA VAL A 66 1.22 -10.04 -0.88
C VAL A 66 0.89 -8.74 -0.15
N LEU A 67 1.87 -8.13 0.51
CA LEU A 67 1.79 -6.82 1.15
C LEU A 67 2.66 -5.83 0.39
N SER A 68 2.13 -4.63 0.10
CA SER A 68 2.86 -3.60 -0.64
C SER A 68 2.78 -2.24 0.03
N GLY A 69 3.94 -1.76 0.51
CA GLY A 69 4.15 -0.36 0.88
C GLY A 69 4.76 0.47 -0.25
N LEU A 70 4.60 0.05 -1.51
CA LEU A 70 5.23 0.68 -2.66
C LEU A 70 4.62 2.07 -2.94
N GLY A 71 5.48 3.07 -3.11
CA GLY A 71 5.05 4.41 -3.49
C GLY A 71 6.23 5.26 -3.96
N ALA A 72 5.97 6.21 -4.86
CA ALA A 72 6.99 7.11 -5.37
C ALA A 72 7.54 8.00 -4.25
N ARG A 73 8.87 8.01 -4.05
CA ARG A 73 9.54 8.86 -3.04
C ARG A 73 9.93 10.23 -3.60
N SER A 74 9.91 10.36 -4.92
CA SER A 74 10.17 11.61 -5.64
C SER A 74 9.29 11.67 -6.89
N SER A 75 9.16 12.86 -7.48
CA SER A 75 8.41 13.01 -8.74
C SER A 75 9.02 12.23 -9.91
N ALA A 76 10.31 11.88 -9.85
CA ALA A 76 10.98 11.06 -10.86
C ALA A 76 10.59 9.58 -10.75
N GLU A 77 10.20 9.11 -9.57
CA GLU A 77 9.69 7.75 -9.35
C GLU A 77 8.17 7.63 -9.63
N ALA A 78 7.52 8.69 -10.12
CA ALA A 78 6.09 8.67 -10.41
C ALA A 78 5.75 7.59 -11.44
N GLY A 79 4.78 6.75 -11.11
CA GLY A 79 4.34 5.61 -11.91
C GLY A 79 4.81 4.27 -11.35
N VAL A 80 5.73 4.27 -10.36
CA VAL A 80 6.24 3.03 -9.75
C VAL A 80 5.12 2.26 -9.04
N ALA A 81 4.16 2.95 -8.41
CA ALA A 81 3.11 2.30 -7.64
C ALA A 81 2.18 1.51 -8.57
N TRP A 82 1.63 2.14 -9.61
CA TRP A 82 0.72 1.44 -10.51
C TRP A 82 1.43 0.40 -11.38
N ARG A 83 2.68 0.66 -11.83
CA ARG A 83 3.45 -0.31 -12.64
C ARG A 83 3.82 -1.54 -11.82
N GLY A 84 4.33 -1.33 -10.61
CA GLY A 84 4.71 -2.40 -9.70
C GLY A 84 3.51 -3.22 -9.25
N THR A 85 2.40 -2.57 -8.91
CA THR A 85 1.15 -3.27 -8.60
C THR A 85 0.64 -4.06 -9.80
N ARG A 86 0.69 -3.51 -11.02
CA ARG A 86 0.31 -4.28 -12.22
C ARG A 86 1.19 -5.51 -12.42
N ALA A 87 2.51 -5.36 -12.29
CA ALA A 87 3.46 -6.46 -12.47
C ALA A 87 3.25 -7.57 -11.44
N VAL A 88 3.11 -7.23 -10.16
CA VAL A 88 2.84 -8.24 -9.12
C VAL A 88 1.45 -8.86 -9.26
N SER A 89 0.42 -8.08 -9.65
CA SER A 89 -0.92 -8.63 -9.87
C SER A 89 -0.95 -9.66 -11.01
N SER A 90 -0.16 -9.45 -12.06
CA SER A 90 0.02 -10.42 -13.13
C SER A 90 0.69 -11.70 -12.62
N ALA A 91 1.79 -11.59 -11.86
CA ALA A 91 2.47 -12.74 -11.27
C ALA A 91 1.59 -13.51 -10.27
N MET A 92 0.80 -12.79 -9.46
CA MET A 92 -0.18 -13.38 -8.55
C MET A 92 -1.24 -14.18 -9.29
N THR A 93 -1.82 -13.61 -10.36
CA THR A 93 -2.77 -14.31 -11.24
C THR A 93 -2.14 -15.57 -11.84
N ALA A 94 -0.92 -15.49 -12.35
CA ALA A 94 -0.22 -16.61 -12.98
C ALA A 94 0.08 -17.76 -12.01
N THR A 95 0.25 -17.45 -10.72
CA THR A 95 0.59 -18.42 -9.66
C THR A 95 -0.61 -18.83 -8.78
N GLY A 96 -1.80 -18.28 -9.05
CA GLY A 96 -3.02 -18.56 -8.30
C GLY A 96 -3.11 -17.87 -6.92
N VAL A 97 -2.17 -17.00 -6.57
CA VAL A 97 -2.21 -16.22 -5.33
C VAL A 97 -3.24 -15.09 -5.47
N ARG A 98 -4.14 -14.93 -4.49
CA ARG A 98 -5.26 -13.99 -4.61
C ARG A 98 -5.19 -12.79 -3.67
N ARG A 99 -4.66 -12.95 -2.45
CA ARG A 99 -4.74 -11.91 -1.41
C ARG A 99 -3.66 -10.85 -1.59
N ILE A 100 -4.07 -9.58 -1.73
CA ILE A 100 -3.14 -8.44 -1.77
C ILE A 100 -3.60 -7.28 -0.90
N VAL A 101 -2.68 -6.71 -0.11
CA VAL A 101 -2.94 -5.52 0.71
C VAL A 101 -1.92 -4.44 0.36
N VAL A 102 -2.40 -3.26 -0.02
CA VAL A 102 -1.56 -2.18 -0.56
C VAL A 102 -1.78 -0.87 0.17
N VAL A 103 -0.73 -0.09 0.36
CA VAL A 103 -0.83 1.29 0.87
C VAL A 103 -1.06 2.27 -0.27
N SER A 104 -2.09 3.10 -0.12
CA SER A 104 -2.39 4.27 -0.95
C SER A 104 -2.29 5.53 -0.07
N ALA A 105 -3.20 6.49 -0.23
CA ALA A 105 -3.26 7.68 0.63
C ALA A 105 -4.71 8.15 0.83
N ALA A 106 -4.99 8.77 1.98
CA ALA A 106 -6.31 9.33 2.32
C ALA A 106 -6.90 10.26 1.22
N PRO A 107 -6.13 11.14 0.56
CA PRO A 107 -6.69 12.03 -0.47
C PRO A 107 -7.15 11.33 -1.76
N ILE A 108 -6.82 10.06 -1.99
CA ILE A 108 -7.09 9.37 -3.26
C ILE A 108 -8.59 9.17 -3.51
N GLY A 109 -9.42 9.14 -2.46
CA GLY A 109 -10.88 9.07 -2.58
C GLY A 109 -11.48 10.14 -3.52
N THR A 110 -10.85 11.31 -3.61
CA THR A 110 -11.31 12.46 -4.41
C THR A 110 -10.44 12.76 -5.64
N VAL A 111 -9.47 11.90 -5.96
CA VAL A 111 -8.57 12.08 -7.12
C VAL A 111 -9.11 11.31 -8.33
N ALA A 112 -9.16 12.00 -9.47
CA ALA A 112 -9.63 11.41 -10.72
C ALA A 112 -8.58 10.45 -11.30
N SER A 113 -9.06 9.36 -11.89
CA SER A 113 -8.25 8.35 -12.55
C SER A 113 -8.96 7.84 -13.81
N PRO A 114 -8.27 7.11 -14.72
CA PRO A 114 -8.93 6.50 -15.87
C PRO A 114 -10.11 5.59 -15.51
N GLY A 115 -9.99 4.80 -14.43
CA GLY A 115 -11.07 3.94 -13.93
C GLY A 115 -12.16 4.69 -13.16
N ARG A 116 -11.93 5.97 -12.83
CA ARG A 116 -12.83 6.76 -11.98
C ARG A 116 -12.72 8.26 -12.33
N PRO A 117 -13.22 8.68 -13.51
CA PRO A 117 -12.99 10.03 -14.05
C PRO A 117 -13.72 11.13 -13.27
N ASN A 118 -14.85 10.80 -12.62
CA ASN A 118 -15.71 11.74 -11.89
C ASN A 118 -15.78 11.36 -10.40
N PRO A 119 -14.70 11.48 -9.63
CA PRO A 119 -14.72 11.16 -8.20
C PRO A 119 -15.55 12.19 -7.41
N PRO A 120 -16.01 11.83 -6.19
CA PRO A 120 -16.61 12.79 -5.28
C PRO A 120 -15.68 13.97 -5.00
N ARG A 121 -16.26 15.16 -4.80
CA ARG A 121 -15.48 16.37 -4.45
C ARG A 121 -14.93 16.36 -3.03
N ARG A 122 -15.47 15.51 -2.16
CA ARG A 122 -15.10 15.37 -0.74
C ARG A 122 -15.27 13.91 -0.32
N ASP A 123 -14.41 13.46 0.57
CA ASP A 123 -14.60 12.19 1.28
C ASP A 123 -15.53 12.41 2.49
N PRO A 124 -16.44 11.48 2.83
CA PRO A 124 -17.30 11.58 4.02
C PRO A 124 -16.54 11.76 5.34
N GLY A 125 -15.31 11.27 5.40
CA GLY A 125 -14.40 11.40 6.54
C GLY A 125 -13.66 12.74 6.59
N ASP A 126 -13.68 13.54 5.52
CA ASP A 126 -12.99 14.82 5.49
C ASP A 126 -13.70 15.84 6.38
N GLY A 127 -13.00 16.27 7.43
CA GLY A 127 -13.43 17.43 8.23
C GLY A 127 -13.40 18.72 7.41
N PHE A 128 -14.18 19.73 7.83
CA PHE A 128 -14.29 21.03 7.15
C PHE A 128 -12.94 21.74 6.91
N LEU A 129 -11.94 21.48 7.76
CA LEU A 129 -10.64 22.16 7.76
C LEU A 129 -9.59 21.51 6.81
N MET A 130 -9.67 20.19 6.59
CA MET A 130 -8.62 19.43 5.89
C MET A 130 -8.48 19.82 4.40
N GLY A 131 -9.60 20.07 3.72
CA GLY A 131 -9.60 20.46 2.31
C GLY A 131 -9.05 21.87 2.01
N ARG A 132 -8.89 22.73 3.02
CA ARG A 132 -8.46 24.14 2.86
C ARG A 132 -6.97 24.40 3.11
N LEU A 133 -6.25 23.44 3.69
CA LEU A 133 -4.86 23.63 4.13
C LEU A 133 -3.80 23.28 3.07
N ALA A 134 -4.14 22.55 2.00
CA ALA A 134 -3.18 22.24 0.94
C ALA A 134 -3.08 23.42 -0.05
N THR A 135 -1.97 24.16 0.01
CA THR A 135 -1.68 25.25 -0.94
C THR A 135 -1.62 24.74 -2.39
N PRO A 136 -1.91 25.59 -3.39
CA PRO A 136 -1.80 25.22 -4.80
C PRO A 136 -0.44 24.62 -5.18
N LEU A 137 0.64 25.10 -4.53
CA LEU A 137 2.00 24.58 -4.70
C LEU A 137 2.12 23.12 -4.24
N VAL A 138 1.62 22.81 -3.03
CA VAL A 138 1.62 21.43 -2.49
C VAL A 138 0.79 20.50 -3.36
N ARG A 139 -0.38 20.96 -3.81
CA ARG A 139 -1.23 20.20 -4.75
C ARG A 139 -0.51 19.91 -6.06
N ALA A 140 0.22 20.89 -6.60
CA ALA A 140 0.98 20.71 -7.83
C ALA A 140 2.13 19.70 -7.66
N ALA A 141 2.87 19.78 -6.55
CA ALA A 141 3.97 18.87 -6.24
C ALA A 141 3.50 17.41 -6.08
N LEU A 142 2.36 17.19 -5.44
CA LEU A 142 1.82 15.85 -5.16
C LEU A 142 0.98 15.27 -6.30
N ARG A 143 0.63 16.07 -7.31
CA ARG A 143 -0.27 15.65 -8.40
C ARG A 143 0.18 14.36 -9.08
N LYS A 144 1.45 14.25 -9.44
CA LYS A 144 2.01 13.05 -10.11
C LYS A 144 1.95 11.82 -9.20
N HIS A 145 2.23 12.01 -7.91
CA HIS A 145 2.19 10.95 -6.91
C HIS A 145 0.75 10.45 -6.69
N TYR A 146 -0.22 11.35 -6.55
CA TYR A 146 -1.62 10.97 -6.40
C TYR A 146 -2.21 10.35 -7.65
N ALA A 147 -1.83 10.82 -8.84
CA ALA A 147 -2.23 10.17 -10.10
C ALA A 147 -1.68 8.73 -10.21
N ASP A 148 -0.45 8.49 -9.74
CA ASP A 148 0.15 7.16 -9.66
C ASP A 148 -0.64 6.24 -8.72
N LEU A 149 -0.92 6.68 -7.49
CA LEU A 149 -1.72 5.90 -6.53
C LEU A 149 -3.17 5.67 -7.00
N ALA A 150 -3.81 6.66 -7.62
CA ALA A 150 -5.16 6.50 -8.13
C ALA A 150 -5.21 5.45 -9.26
N ARG A 151 -4.22 5.45 -10.17
CA ARG A 151 -4.07 4.42 -11.20
C ARG A 151 -3.72 3.06 -10.62
N MET A 152 -2.94 3.01 -9.54
CA MET A 152 -2.65 1.78 -8.81
C MET A 152 -3.93 1.16 -8.24
N GLU A 153 -4.82 1.96 -7.66
CA GLU A 153 -6.10 1.45 -7.19
C GLU A 153 -7.03 1.01 -8.34
N ASP A 154 -6.98 1.65 -9.51
CA ASP A 154 -7.70 1.18 -10.71
C ASP A 154 -7.24 -0.23 -11.11
N VAL A 155 -5.93 -0.49 -11.09
CA VAL A 155 -5.35 -1.82 -11.39
C VAL A 155 -5.89 -2.88 -10.43
N LEU A 156 -5.98 -2.56 -9.13
CA LEU A 156 -6.51 -3.49 -8.13
C LEU A 156 -8.01 -3.73 -8.33
N ARG A 157 -8.81 -2.67 -8.57
CA ARG A 157 -10.25 -2.81 -8.79
C ARG A 157 -10.60 -3.61 -10.04
N ALA A 158 -9.78 -3.51 -11.08
CA ALA A 158 -9.97 -4.25 -12.32
C ALA A 158 -9.40 -5.68 -12.26
N GLY A 159 -8.37 -5.91 -11.45
CA GLY A 159 -7.76 -7.22 -11.26
C GLY A 159 -8.60 -8.04 -10.29
N GLY A 160 -9.05 -9.23 -10.69
CA GLY A 160 -9.88 -10.14 -9.87
C GLY A 160 -9.21 -10.74 -8.63
N LEU A 161 -8.27 -10.02 -8.02
CA LEU A 161 -7.59 -10.36 -6.77
C LEU A 161 -8.43 -9.94 -5.56
N ASP A 162 -8.21 -10.61 -4.43
CA ASP A 162 -8.81 -10.28 -3.14
C ASP A 162 -8.04 -9.09 -2.53
N TRP A 163 -8.30 -7.89 -3.03
CA TRP A 163 -7.53 -6.69 -2.68
C TRP A 163 -8.09 -5.97 -1.44
N THR A 164 -7.20 -5.33 -0.67
CA THR A 164 -7.54 -4.31 0.33
C THR A 164 -6.58 -3.14 0.18
N VAL A 165 -7.08 -1.91 0.22
CA VAL A 165 -6.24 -0.71 0.12
C VAL A 165 -6.27 0.08 1.43
N VAL A 166 -5.13 0.20 2.10
CA VAL A 166 -4.99 1.03 3.30
C VAL A 166 -4.67 2.47 2.89
N ARG A 167 -5.47 3.44 3.36
CA ARG A 167 -5.36 4.87 3.03
C ARG A 167 -4.97 5.68 4.27
N PRO A 168 -3.68 5.77 4.61
CA PRO A 168 -3.23 6.61 5.69
C PRO A 168 -3.27 8.10 5.32
N PRO A 169 -3.43 9.00 6.29
CA PRO A 169 -3.18 10.43 6.17
C PRO A 169 -1.67 10.67 6.26
N ARG A 170 -1.23 11.76 6.90
CA ARG A 170 0.20 12.07 7.00
C ARG A 170 0.92 11.02 7.87
N LEU A 171 1.93 10.37 7.30
CA LEU A 171 2.72 9.35 8.00
C LEU A 171 3.69 9.98 9.01
N THR A 172 3.88 9.29 10.14
CA THR A 172 4.88 9.60 11.18
C THR A 172 5.71 8.36 11.52
N ASP A 173 6.83 8.56 12.21
CA ASP A 173 7.73 7.48 12.67
C ASP A 173 7.56 7.19 14.18
N LYS A 174 6.35 7.39 14.71
CA LYS A 174 6.03 7.01 16.09
C LYS A 174 6.02 5.48 16.24
N PRO A 175 6.31 4.94 17.45
CA PRO A 175 6.22 3.50 17.71
C PRO A 175 4.80 2.94 17.48
N LEU A 176 4.71 1.62 17.31
CA LEU A 176 3.46 0.88 17.28
C LEU A 176 2.66 1.14 18.55
N THR A 177 1.41 1.61 18.41
CA THR A 177 0.48 1.71 19.55
C THR A 177 -0.58 0.62 19.49
N ALA A 178 -0.93 0.15 18.29
CA ALA A 178 -2.11 -0.68 18.03
C ALA A 178 -3.44 -0.03 18.49
N ASP A 179 -3.39 1.27 18.82
CA ASP A 179 -4.52 2.11 19.20
C ASP A 179 -4.69 3.18 18.11
N TYR A 180 -5.54 2.84 17.15
CA TYR A 180 -5.86 3.66 15.99
C TYR A 180 -7.28 3.37 15.53
N ARG A 181 -7.88 4.34 14.83
CA ARG A 181 -9.22 4.25 14.28
C ARG A 181 -9.18 3.79 12.83
N THR A 182 -10.13 2.96 12.43
CA THR A 182 -10.31 2.49 11.05
C THR A 182 -11.70 2.76 10.51
N ALA A 183 -11.84 2.94 9.21
CA ALA A 183 -13.13 3.05 8.55
C ALA A 183 -13.08 2.52 7.11
N TYR A 184 -14.10 1.76 6.70
CA TYR A 184 -14.23 1.31 5.32
C TYR A 184 -14.73 2.43 4.40
N ASP A 185 -14.08 2.55 3.25
CA ASP A 185 -14.44 3.42 2.12
C ASP A 185 -14.62 4.90 2.46
N ARG A 186 -13.93 5.34 3.51
CA ARG A 186 -13.86 6.73 3.93
C ARG A 186 -12.61 7.00 4.76
N ASN A 187 -12.25 8.27 4.84
CA ASN A 187 -11.22 8.77 5.73
C ASN A 187 -11.68 8.78 7.19
N ILE A 188 -10.73 8.90 8.12
CA ILE A 188 -11.04 9.06 9.54
C ILE A 188 -11.30 10.53 9.83
N ARG A 189 -12.48 10.83 10.40
CA ARG A 189 -12.83 12.19 10.83
C ARG A 189 -11.85 12.68 11.89
N GLY A 190 -11.21 13.82 11.60
CA GLY A 190 -10.16 14.39 12.46
C GLY A 190 -8.85 13.60 12.49
N GLY A 191 -8.69 12.59 11.62
CA GLY A 191 -7.49 11.77 11.52
C GLY A 191 -6.43 12.41 10.65
N ALA A 192 -5.55 13.23 11.24
CA ALA A 192 -4.50 13.93 10.49
C ALA A 192 -3.22 13.09 10.31
N PHE A 193 -2.98 12.11 11.18
CA PHE A 193 -1.73 11.36 11.23
C PHE A 193 -1.96 9.86 11.43
N ALA A 194 -1.02 9.07 10.91
CA ALA A 194 -0.89 7.65 11.24
C ALA A 194 0.60 7.32 11.36
N SER A 195 1.01 6.51 12.34
CA SER A 195 2.37 6.00 12.41
C SER A 195 2.58 4.92 11.34
N ARG A 196 3.79 4.82 10.78
CA ARG A 196 4.12 3.74 9.83
C ARG A 196 4.00 2.36 10.48
N ALA A 197 4.29 2.28 11.78
CA ALA A 197 4.16 1.06 12.57
C ALA A 197 2.70 0.61 12.70
N ASP A 198 1.76 1.52 12.97
CA ASP A 198 0.33 1.22 13.03
C ASP A 198 -0.27 0.90 11.65
N VAL A 199 0.22 1.54 10.59
CA VAL A 199 -0.18 1.18 9.22
C VAL A 199 0.26 -0.25 8.89
N ALA A 200 1.51 -0.63 9.21
CA ALA A 200 1.99 -1.99 9.02
C ALA A 200 1.18 -3.00 9.86
N HIS A 201 0.87 -2.65 11.10
CA HIS A 201 0.04 -3.47 11.99
C HIS A 201 -1.36 -3.70 11.40
N LEU A 202 -2.02 -2.64 10.91
CA LEU A 202 -3.31 -2.76 10.24
C LEU A 202 -3.22 -3.65 8.99
N MET A 203 -2.18 -3.46 8.16
CA MET A 203 -2.01 -4.25 6.95
C MET A 203 -1.88 -5.76 7.24
N LEU A 204 -1.20 -6.14 8.32
CA LEU A 204 -1.12 -7.53 8.77
C LEU A 204 -2.46 -8.01 9.35
N ARG A 205 -3.12 -7.18 10.16
CA ARG A 205 -4.41 -7.49 10.78
C ARG A 205 -5.48 -7.82 9.72
N VAL A 206 -5.60 -7.01 8.67
CA VAL A 206 -6.60 -7.21 7.61
C VAL A 206 -6.37 -8.44 6.75
N LEU A 207 -5.22 -9.13 6.86
CA LEU A 207 -5.05 -10.44 6.22
C LEU A 207 -6.03 -11.48 6.77
N GLY A 208 -6.43 -11.34 8.03
CA GLY A 208 -7.43 -12.19 8.70
C GLY A 208 -8.87 -11.65 8.69
N GLU A 209 -9.15 -10.56 7.97
CA GLU A 209 -10.47 -9.91 7.91
C GLU A 209 -11.06 -10.04 6.49
N PRO A 210 -11.84 -11.10 6.18
CA PRO A 210 -12.47 -11.28 4.87
C PRO A 210 -13.33 -10.11 4.42
N GLU A 211 -13.97 -9.41 5.36
CA GLU A 211 -14.78 -8.22 5.15
C GLU A 211 -13.98 -7.02 4.61
N SER A 212 -12.65 -7.06 4.69
CA SER A 212 -11.79 -6.02 4.12
C SER A 212 -11.55 -6.18 2.62
N VAL A 213 -11.91 -7.34 2.04
CA VAL A 213 -11.71 -7.64 0.62
C VAL A 213 -12.63 -6.78 -0.23
N GLY A 214 -12.08 -6.15 -1.27
CA GLY A 214 -12.82 -5.23 -2.14
C GLY A 214 -13.03 -3.84 -1.53
N HIS A 215 -12.43 -3.56 -0.37
CA HIS A 215 -12.62 -2.30 0.36
C HIS A 215 -11.33 -1.51 0.54
N THR A 216 -11.51 -0.19 0.61
CA THR A 216 -10.47 0.71 1.10
C THR A 216 -10.65 0.91 2.61
N VAL A 217 -9.54 1.03 3.35
CA VAL A 217 -9.54 1.19 4.80
C VAL A 217 -8.78 2.46 5.16
N GLY A 218 -9.49 3.49 5.61
CA GLY A 218 -8.89 4.66 6.24
C GLY A 218 -8.32 4.28 7.61
N ILE A 219 -7.18 4.87 7.98
CA ILE A 219 -6.53 4.67 9.28
C ILE A 219 -6.05 6.01 9.83
N ALA A 220 -6.21 6.26 11.13
CA ALA A 220 -5.54 7.36 11.81
C ALA A 220 -5.39 7.08 13.31
N ASN A 221 -4.30 7.56 13.89
CA ASN A 221 -4.14 7.63 15.35
C ASN A 221 -5.05 8.72 15.96
#